data_AF-A0A8K0H6M5-F1
#
_entry.id   AF-A0A8K0H6M5-F1
#
_cell.length_a   1.000
_cell.length_b   1.000
_cell.length_c   1.000
_cell.angle_alpha   90.00
_cell.angle_beta   90.00
_cell.angle_gamma   90.00
#
_symmetry.space_group_name_H-M   'P 1'
#
loop_
_entity.id
_entity.type
_entity.pdbx_description
1 polymer ?
#
loop_
_entity_poly.entity_id
_entity_poly.type
_entity_poly.pdbx_seq_one_letter_code
_entity_poly.pdbx_strand_id
1 'polypeptide(L)'
;MACSSLFTIFFFYVVLSLAIPSSSSLSDTLRQGDSLSVEKQDDVLVSKRGIFSADFYVVGQNAYSFAIWFNDPPFNYQNRTLVWMANRDQPVNGKRSKLTLLKGGNLILFDAGRFNIWATDSVSRFTVFLQLKNNGNLLLMDSQNALLWQSFDSPTDTLLPLQPFTKTTDLVSSRSQSNFSSGFYTFFFDSDNVIRMPFDNREASSVFWPPPWLVTWEAGKSTYNDSIIAILNSKGNFSSSDDLTFLSADYGSIKQRRLKIDSDGNLRLYSRKNPGEDWVVSWQAFSDPCKIHGICGANGLCIYDHSSGRRCSCLPGYKMKDPIDWTRGCEPKFNLTCKDESHFLKLSNAEFYGYDYGFFPNYTLDQCEDLCLSLCDCKGFEYSFFNAGHFNCYPKTLLLNGYRTPSFFGHLYLRLPKTYHLPNTTSGEEFSLKCSGLKVQELDMTYTKKHANESVRTLLWFVSGLGGFEPILLLSIWGLLIRNRRNSGEDIRDYLLAATGFRRFSFAELKKATKGFSEEIGRGSGGIVYKGVVSDGRVAAIKRLDHEAKQEAAEFLAEVLSMH
;
A
#
# COMPACT_ATOMS: atom_id res chain seq x y z
N MET A 1 46.56 12.27 37.82
CA MET A 1 46.04 12.47 36.44
C MET A 1 45.95 11.18 35.61
N ALA A 2 45.82 9.98 36.22
CA ALA A 2 45.72 8.72 35.46
C ALA A 2 44.29 8.15 35.36
N CYS A 3 43.34 8.63 36.16
CA CYS A 3 41.98 8.07 36.23
C CYS A 3 41.01 8.67 35.18
N SER A 4 41.28 9.90 34.72
CA SER A 4 40.45 10.59 33.71
C SER A 4 40.64 10.07 32.28
N SER A 5 41.77 9.41 31.99
CA SER A 5 42.11 8.94 30.63
C SER A 5 41.47 7.59 30.30
N LEU A 6 41.24 6.74 31.30
CA LEU A 6 40.61 5.43 31.12
C LEU A 6 39.09 5.55 30.86
N PHE A 7 38.44 6.56 31.46
CA PHE A 7 37.00 6.77 31.31
C PHE A 7 36.61 7.28 29.90
N THR A 8 37.45 8.14 29.31
CA THR A 8 37.25 8.63 27.93
C THR A 8 37.52 7.55 26.89
N ILE A 9 38.52 6.68 27.10
CA ILE A 9 38.79 5.54 26.20
C ILE A 9 37.63 4.53 26.24
N PHE A 10 37.06 4.25 27.42
CA PHE A 10 35.92 3.34 27.55
C PHE A 10 34.65 3.92 26.89
N PHE A 11 34.39 5.22 27.06
CA PHE A 11 33.25 5.88 26.41
C PHE A 11 33.41 5.93 24.88
N PHE A 12 34.63 6.12 24.38
CA PHE A 12 34.91 6.07 22.94
C PHE A 12 34.68 4.67 22.36
N TYR A 13 35.06 3.60 23.06
CA TYR A 13 34.78 2.22 22.64
C TYR A 13 33.28 1.83 22.72
N VAL A 14 32.53 2.36 23.69
CA VAL A 14 31.07 2.16 23.79
C VAL A 14 30.33 2.92 22.68
N VAL A 15 30.78 4.13 22.32
CA VAL A 15 30.21 4.88 21.19
C VAL A 15 30.60 4.27 19.83
N LEU A 16 31.81 3.71 19.71
CA LEU A 16 32.26 3.03 18.48
C LEU A 16 31.59 1.66 18.28
N SER A 17 31.20 0.97 19.36
CA SER A 17 30.41 -0.28 19.28
C SER A 17 28.91 -0.04 19.05
N LEU A 18 28.41 1.16 19.34
CA LEU A 18 27.06 1.63 18.97
C LEU A 18 27.00 2.25 17.56
N ALA A 19 28.14 2.44 16.90
CA ALA A 19 28.26 3.00 15.56
C ALA A 19 28.74 1.98 14.52
N ILE A 20 28.39 0.71 14.68
CA ILE A 20 28.31 -0.18 13.53
C ILE A 20 27.00 0.21 12.84
N PRO A 21 27.00 0.86 11.65
CA PRO A 21 25.82 0.79 10.81
C PRO A 21 25.60 -0.70 10.60
N SER A 22 24.54 -1.26 11.21
CA SER A 22 24.05 -2.56 10.83
C SER A 22 23.83 -2.46 9.34
N SER A 23 24.75 -3.05 8.57
CA SER A 23 24.52 -3.31 7.16
C SER A 23 23.24 -4.13 7.14
N SER A 24 22.13 -3.50 6.79
CA SER A 24 20.88 -4.19 6.53
C SER A 24 21.17 -5.08 5.34
N SER A 25 21.58 -6.33 5.61
CA SER A 25 21.70 -7.32 4.56
C SER A 25 20.29 -7.46 3.99
N LEU A 26 20.09 -6.99 2.77
CA LEU A 26 18.88 -7.21 2.01
C LEU A 26 18.59 -8.71 2.06
N SER A 27 17.50 -9.06 2.75
CA SER A 27 17.16 -10.45 3.06
C SER A 27 16.30 -11.01 1.94
N ASP A 28 16.53 -12.26 1.54
CA ASP A 28 15.60 -12.98 0.66
C ASP A 28 14.41 -13.54 1.44
N THR A 29 14.40 -13.40 2.77
CA THR A 29 13.51 -14.10 3.68
C THR A 29 12.85 -13.16 4.70
N LEU A 30 11.53 -13.27 4.86
CA LEU A 30 10.74 -12.67 5.95
C LEU A 30 10.38 -13.76 6.96
N ARG A 31 10.70 -13.56 8.25
CA ARG A 31 10.46 -14.58 9.28
C ARG A 31 9.08 -14.42 9.91
N GLN A 32 8.63 -15.50 10.56
CA GLN A 32 7.38 -15.50 11.31
C GLN A 32 7.34 -14.35 12.34
N GLY A 33 6.24 -13.59 12.34
CA GLY A 33 6.03 -12.45 13.22
C GLY A 33 6.54 -11.12 12.67
N ASP A 34 7.37 -11.14 11.63
CA ASP A 34 7.90 -9.94 10.98
C ASP A 34 6.87 -9.36 9.99
N SER A 35 7.11 -8.11 9.59
CA SER A 35 6.29 -7.41 8.61
C SER A 35 7.11 -6.48 7.74
N LEU A 36 6.71 -6.34 6.48
CA LEU A 36 7.17 -5.29 5.58
C LEU A 36 6.18 -4.12 5.63
N SER A 37 6.67 -2.90 5.83
CA SER A 37 5.85 -1.70 5.99
C SER A 37 6.06 -0.74 4.83
N VAL A 38 4.97 -0.17 4.29
CA VAL A 38 5.04 0.79 3.17
C VAL A 38 5.89 2.04 3.48
N GLU A 39 6.02 2.39 4.76
CA GLU A 39 6.78 3.55 5.23
C GLU A 39 8.30 3.29 5.38
N LYS A 40 8.73 2.02 5.32
CA LYS A 40 10.14 1.64 5.53
C LYS A 40 10.76 1.23 4.20
N GLN A 41 11.56 2.11 3.61
CA GLN A 41 12.22 1.84 2.32
C GLN A 41 13.23 0.69 2.35
N ASP A 42 13.73 0.33 3.54
CA ASP A 42 14.67 -0.79 3.70
C ASP A 42 13.97 -2.15 3.85
N ASP A 43 12.64 -2.19 3.98
CA ASP A 43 11.83 -3.41 4.11
C ASP A 43 11.59 -4.04 2.72
N VAL A 44 12.66 -4.45 2.04
CA VAL A 44 12.57 -5.10 0.72
C VAL A 44 13.12 -6.52 0.76
N LEU A 45 12.37 -7.45 0.16
CA LEU A 45 12.87 -8.80 -0.09
C LEU A 45 13.64 -8.82 -1.39
N VAL A 46 14.88 -9.30 -1.35
CA VAL A 46 15.74 -9.38 -2.55
C VAL A 46 16.17 -10.83 -2.75
N SER A 47 15.95 -11.37 -3.94
CA SER A 47 16.35 -12.75 -4.24
C SER A 47 17.86 -12.92 -4.05
N LYS A 48 18.36 -14.13 -3.71
CA LYS A 48 19.79 -14.36 -3.38
C LYS A 48 20.80 -13.85 -4.43
N ARG A 49 20.45 -13.86 -5.72
CA ARG A 49 21.28 -13.35 -6.82
C ARG A 49 20.96 -11.90 -7.22
N GLY A 50 20.06 -11.23 -6.48
CA GLY A 50 19.64 -9.87 -6.77
C GLY A 50 18.87 -9.72 -8.08
N ILE A 51 18.22 -10.79 -8.59
CA ILE A 51 17.51 -10.75 -9.88
C ILE A 51 16.11 -10.15 -9.71
N PHE A 52 15.44 -10.48 -8.60
CA PHE A 52 14.10 -10.01 -8.29
C PHE A 52 14.09 -9.32 -6.93
N SER A 53 13.20 -8.34 -6.78
CA SER A 53 12.82 -7.82 -5.47
C SER A 53 11.31 -7.84 -5.29
N ALA A 54 10.89 -7.84 -4.03
CA ALA A 54 9.48 -7.75 -3.64
C ALA A 54 9.30 -6.77 -2.47
N ASP A 55 8.43 -5.78 -2.68
CA ASP A 55 8.06 -4.75 -1.71
C ASP A 55 6.82 -3.97 -2.24
N PHE A 56 6.35 -2.95 -1.52
CA PHE A 56 5.31 -2.04 -1.94
C PHE A 56 5.72 -1.18 -3.12
N TYR A 57 4.93 -1.23 -4.18
CA TYR A 57 5.07 -0.44 -5.39
C TYR A 57 3.98 0.63 -5.46
N VAL A 58 4.36 1.83 -5.87
CA VAL A 58 3.43 2.97 -6.04
C VAL A 58 2.60 2.75 -7.30
N VAL A 59 1.29 2.61 -7.16
CA VAL A 59 0.35 2.43 -8.29
C VAL A 59 -0.55 3.65 -8.52
N GLY A 60 -0.50 4.64 -7.63
CA GLY A 60 -1.25 5.88 -7.74
C GLY A 60 -0.89 6.86 -6.63
N GLN A 61 -1.63 7.97 -6.54
CA GLN A 61 -1.41 8.97 -5.49
C GLN A 61 -1.80 8.40 -4.12
N ASN A 62 -0.81 8.17 -3.26
CA ASN A 62 -0.97 7.53 -1.95
C ASN A 62 -1.60 6.11 -2.04
N ALA A 63 -1.43 5.43 -3.17
CA ALA A 63 -1.97 4.09 -3.44
C ALA A 63 -0.82 3.13 -3.78
N TYR A 64 -0.76 2.01 -3.07
CA TYR A 64 0.34 1.05 -3.13
C TYR A 64 -0.15 -0.38 -3.27
N SER A 65 0.62 -1.21 -3.96
CA SER A 65 0.39 -2.65 -4.03
C SER A 65 1.68 -3.39 -3.72
N PHE A 66 1.60 -4.50 -2.99
CA PHE A 66 2.76 -5.36 -2.80
C PHE A 66 3.03 -6.11 -4.10
N ALA A 67 4.26 -6.00 -4.61
CA ALA A 67 4.61 -6.48 -5.95
C ALA A 67 5.98 -7.15 -5.99
N ILE A 68 6.21 -7.92 -7.06
CA ILE A 68 7.50 -8.50 -7.41
C ILE A 68 7.92 -7.90 -8.77
N TRP A 69 9.18 -7.50 -8.90
CA TRP A 69 9.75 -6.99 -10.14
C TRP A 69 11.16 -7.52 -10.39
N PHE A 70 11.59 -7.44 -11.64
CA PHE A 70 13.00 -7.57 -11.97
C PHE A 70 13.80 -6.38 -11.44
N ASN A 71 14.95 -6.66 -10.83
CA ASN A 71 15.91 -5.63 -10.51
C ASN A 71 16.57 -5.13 -11.79
N ASP A 72 16.40 -3.85 -12.04
CA ASP A 72 17.15 -3.08 -13.03
C ASP A 72 18.18 -2.20 -12.29
N PRO A 73 19.30 -1.81 -12.92
CA PRO A 73 20.26 -0.91 -12.31
C PRO A 73 19.59 0.39 -11.81
N PRO A 74 20.17 1.04 -10.79
CA PRO A 74 19.46 1.90 -9.83
C PRO A 74 18.98 3.27 -10.36
N PHE A 75 18.98 3.51 -11.67
CA PHE A 75 18.70 4.84 -12.22
C PHE A 75 17.22 5.12 -12.55
N ASN A 76 16.30 4.17 -12.33
CA ASN A 76 14.88 4.45 -12.58
C ASN A 76 13.93 3.69 -11.63
N TYR A 77 13.73 4.23 -10.42
CA TYR A 77 12.76 3.70 -9.45
C TYR A 77 11.32 3.70 -9.96
N GLN A 78 10.98 4.52 -10.97
CA GLN A 78 9.63 4.62 -11.50
C GLN A 78 9.33 3.58 -12.59
N ASN A 79 10.33 3.13 -13.36
CA ASN A 79 10.15 2.16 -14.46
C ASN A 79 10.69 0.76 -14.11
N ARG A 80 10.20 0.17 -13.01
CA ARG A 80 10.52 -1.23 -12.68
C ARG A 80 9.67 -2.18 -13.53
N THR A 81 10.27 -3.29 -13.96
CA THR A 81 9.54 -4.33 -14.68
C THR A 81 8.80 -5.25 -13.70
N LEU A 82 7.53 -4.94 -13.42
CA LEU A 82 6.65 -5.75 -12.58
C LEU A 82 6.34 -7.11 -13.24
N VAL A 83 6.24 -8.14 -12.41
CA VAL A 83 5.91 -9.52 -12.84
C VAL A 83 4.79 -10.15 -12.02
N TRP A 84 4.49 -9.60 -10.83
CA TRP A 84 3.44 -10.09 -9.94
C TRP A 84 2.98 -9.01 -8.97
N MET A 85 1.71 -9.02 -8.58
CA MET A 85 1.10 -8.11 -7.59
C MET A 85 0.04 -8.84 -6.76
N ALA A 86 0.06 -8.66 -5.44
CA ALA A 86 -0.90 -9.28 -4.54
C ALA A 86 -2.28 -8.62 -4.61
N ASN A 87 -2.32 -7.29 -4.60
CA ASN A 87 -3.54 -6.49 -4.39
C ASN A 87 -3.72 -5.44 -5.49
N ARG A 88 -3.59 -5.83 -6.76
CA ARG A 88 -3.67 -4.93 -7.91
C ARG A 88 -5.04 -4.26 -8.09
N ASP A 89 -6.11 -4.92 -7.64
CA ASP A 89 -7.49 -4.42 -7.72
C ASP A 89 -7.95 -3.66 -6.47
N GLN A 90 -7.19 -3.77 -5.38
CA GLN A 90 -7.46 -3.06 -4.12
C GLN A 90 -6.14 -2.52 -3.54
N PRO A 91 -5.62 -1.39 -4.07
CA PRO A 91 -4.43 -0.75 -3.54
C PRO A 91 -4.62 -0.28 -2.09
N VAL A 92 -3.55 -0.32 -1.30
CA VAL A 92 -3.53 0.12 0.10
C VAL A 92 -2.94 1.53 0.26
N ASN A 93 -3.20 2.15 1.41
CA ASN A 93 -2.67 3.47 1.73
C ASN A 93 -1.15 3.49 1.82
N GLY A 94 -0.52 4.61 1.46
CA GLY A 94 0.91 4.84 1.66
C GLY A 94 1.35 5.05 3.11
N LYS A 95 0.45 4.93 4.08
CA LYS A 95 0.75 5.06 5.53
C LYS A 95 0.14 3.91 6.30
N ARG A 96 0.86 3.37 7.28
CA ARG A 96 0.38 2.32 8.21
C ARG A 96 -0.05 0.99 7.57
N SER A 97 0.11 0.82 6.27
CA SER A 97 -0.14 -0.43 5.56
C SER A 97 1.08 -1.35 5.68
N LYS A 98 0.83 -2.64 5.86
CA LYS A 98 1.91 -3.62 6.07
C LYS A 98 1.53 -5.03 5.64
N LEU A 99 2.50 -5.74 5.07
CA LEU A 99 2.43 -7.17 4.82
C LEU A 99 3.03 -7.89 6.03
N THR A 100 2.25 -8.71 6.74
CA THR A 100 2.67 -9.35 8.00
C THR A 100 2.57 -10.87 7.88
N LEU A 101 3.63 -11.58 8.25
CA LEU A 101 3.61 -13.04 8.36
C LEU A 101 3.21 -13.45 9.78
N LEU A 102 2.00 -13.96 9.95
CA LEU A 102 1.48 -14.30 11.28
C LEU A 102 2.04 -15.62 11.82
N LYS A 103 2.02 -15.75 13.16
CA LYS A 103 2.43 -16.99 13.85
C LYS A 103 1.61 -18.22 13.47
N GLY A 104 0.38 -18.04 12.99
CA GLY A 104 -0.48 -19.13 12.53
C GLY A 104 -0.18 -19.64 11.12
N GLY A 105 0.80 -19.06 10.42
CA GLY A 105 1.17 -19.48 9.06
C GLY A 105 0.49 -18.71 7.94
N ASN A 106 -0.33 -17.70 8.25
CA ASN A 106 -1.02 -16.88 7.24
C ASN A 106 -0.21 -15.60 6.94
N LEU A 107 -0.02 -15.28 5.66
CA LEU A 107 0.58 -14.03 5.19
C LEU A 107 -0.55 -13.06 4.83
N ILE A 108 -0.63 -11.93 5.53
CA ILE A 108 -1.75 -10.99 5.41
C ILE A 108 -1.26 -9.58 5.09
N LEU A 109 -1.89 -8.95 4.11
CA LEU A 109 -1.75 -7.54 3.79
C LEU A 109 -2.84 -6.73 4.51
N PHE A 110 -2.39 -5.89 5.46
CA PHE A 110 -3.25 -4.94 6.15
C PHE A 110 -3.13 -3.54 5.55
N ASP A 111 -4.27 -2.89 5.35
CA ASP A 111 -4.34 -1.46 5.04
C ASP A 111 -4.25 -0.59 6.31
N ALA A 112 -4.14 0.74 6.15
CA ALA A 112 -4.08 1.71 7.25
C ALA A 112 -5.22 1.58 8.28
N GLY A 113 -6.40 1.15 7.83
CA GLY A 113 -7.57 0.88 8.67
C GLY A 113 -7.51 -0.43 9.46
N ARG A 114 -6.45 -1.24 9.26
CA ARG A 114 -6.31 -2.64 9.69
C ARG A 114 -7.34 -3.60 9.08
N PHE A 115 -7.89 -3.23 7.93
CA PHE A 115 -8.67 -4.15 7.12
C PHE A 115 -7.73 -5.16 6.45
N ASN A 116 -8.18 -6.42 6.36
CA ASN A 116 -7.51 -7.44 5.56
C ASN A 116 -7.87 -7.22 4.10
N ILE A 117 -6.87 -6.87 3.28
CA ILE A 117 -7.05 -6.61 1.84
C ILE A 117 -6.70 -7.84 1.00
N TRP A 118 -5.72 -8.63 1.46
CA TRP A 118 -5.26 -9.82 0.78
C TRP A 118 -4.61 -10.78 1.78
N ALA A 119 -4.83 -12.07 1.61
CA ALA A 119 -4.22 -13.11 2.44
C ALA A 119 -3.94 -14.37 1.63
N THR A 120 -3.02 -15.21 2.11
CA THR A 120 -2.75 -16.53 1.53
C THR A 120 -3.69 -17.63 2.05
N ASP A 121 -4.44 -17.35 3.10
CA ASP A 121 -5.32 -18.30 3.81
C ASP A 121 -4.66 -19.62 4.20
N SER A 122 -3.34 -19.58 4.36
CA SER A 122 -2.51 -20.71 4.75
C SER A 122 -2.48 -20.89 6.27
N VAL A 123 -2.37 -22.14 6.71
CA VAL A 123 -2.31 -22.51 8.12
C VAL A 123 -1.15 -23.49 8.34
N SER A 124 -0.33 -23.24 9.36
CA SER A 124 0.67 -24.20 9.82
C SER A 124 0.83 -24.15 11.33
N ARG A 125 1.18 -25.30 11.92
CA ARG A 125 1.51 -25.44 13.35
C ARG A 125 3.01 -25.24 13.62
N PHE A 126 3.82 -25.17 12.57
CA PHE A 126 5.26 -25.01 12.65
C PHE A 126 5.68 -23.55 12.40
N THR A 127 6.95 -23.24 12.69
CA THR A 127 7.51 -21.93 12.36
C THR A 127 7.55 -21.77 10.85
N VAL A 128 7.02 -20.65 10.35
CA VAL A 128 6.95 -20.35 8.91
C VAL A 128 7.93 -19.26 8.50
N PHE A 129 8.27 -19.23 7.22
CA PHE A 129 9.03 -18.16 6.62
C PHE A 129 8.61 -17.96 5.16
N LEU A 130 8.67 -16.72 4.71
CA LEU A 130 8.43 -16.34 3.32
C LEU A 130 9.78 -16.12 2.65
N GLN A 131 10.01 -16.67 1.46
CA GLN A 131 11.29 -16.56 0.75
C GLN A 131 11.11 -16.23 -0.74
N LEU A 132 11.82 -15.22 -1.22
CA LEU A 132 11.88 -14.86 -2.63
C LEU A 132 13.01 -15.62 -3.36
N LYS A 133 12.65 -16.44 -4.34
CA LYS A 133 13.59 -17.25 -5.13
C LYS A 133 14.12 -16.49 -6.35
N ASN A 134 15.25 -16.95 -6.89
CA ASN A 134 15.90 -16.34 -8.06
C ASN A 134 15.15 -16.51 -9.38
N ASN A 135 14.10 -17.33 -9.42
CA ASN A 135 13.17 -17.42 -10.55
C ASN A 135 11.97 -16.48 -10.40
N GLY A 136 11.90 -15.67 -9.34
CA GLY A 136 10.80 -14.76 -9.05
C GLY A 136 9.66 -15.37 -8.24
N ASN A 137 9.75 -16.67 -7.89
CA ASN A 137 8.72 -17.33 -7.09
C ASN A 137 8.87 -16.93 -5.61
N LEU A 138 7.78 -16.45 -5.01
CA LEU A 138 7.68 -16.11 -3.60
C LEU A 138 7.02 -17.27 -2.87
N LEU A 139 7.79 -17.97 -2.05
CA LEU A 139 7.35 -19.20 -1.39
C LEU A 139 7.07 -18.95 0.08
N LEU A 140 5.93 -19.42 0.56
CA LEU A 140 5.62 -19.55 1.98
C LEU A 140 5.81 -21.01 2.40
N MET A 141 6.79 -21.25 3.25
CA MET A 141 7.15 -22.60 3.71
C MET A 141 7.20 -22.67 5.22
N ASP A 142 7.07 -23.87 5.75
CA ASP A 142 7.32 -24.13 7.16
C ASP A 142 8.71 -24.72 7.43
N SER A 143 9.06 -24.86 8.70
CA SER A 143 10.35 -25.41 9.14
C SER A 143 10.56 -26.88 8.78
N GLN A 144 9.53 -27.59 8.30
CA GLN A 144 9.63 -28.96 7.78
C GLN A 144 9.80 -28.99 6.25
N ASN A 145 9.97 -27.83 5.61
CA ASN A 145 9.99 -27.65 4.17
C ASN A 145 8.65 -28.00 3.48
N ALA A 146 7.52 -27.97 4.19
CA ALA A 146 6.23 -28.06 3.55
C ALA A 146 5.92 -26.73 2.83
N LEU A 147 5.54 -26.81 1.55
CA LEU A 147 5.06 -25.66 0.79
C LEU A 147 3.61 -25.36 1.18
N LEU A 148 3.36 -24.17 1.71
CA LEU A 148 2.03 -23.74 2.13
C LEU A 148 1.34 -22.88 1.08
N TRP A 149 2.12 -22.04 0.38
CA TRP A 149 1.64 -21.16 -0.69
C TRP A 149 2.81 -20.71 -1.58
N GLN A 150 2.54 -20.40 -2.85
CA GLN A 150 3.51 -19.77 -3.76
C GLN A 150 2.86 -18.77 -4.71
N SER A 151 3.59 -17.70 -5.07
CA SER A 151 3.08 -16.70 -6.02
C SER A 151 2.86 -17.24 -7.43
N PHE A 152 3.57 -18.31 -7.81
CA PHE A 152 3.45 -18.93 -9.12
C PHE A 152 2.07 -19.57 -9.38
N ASP A 153 1.32 -19.93 -8.34
CA ASP A 153 -0.03 -20.49 -8.45
C ASP A 153 -1.11 -19.42 -8.65
N SER A 154 -0.75 -18.14 -8.56
CA SER A 154 -1.67 -17.02 -8.74
C SER A 154 -0.98 -15.90 -9.53
N PRO A 155 -0.64 -16.12 -10.81
CA PRO A 155 -0.01 -15.10 -11.63
C PRO A 155 -0.92 -13.87 -11.81
N THR A 156 -0.34 -12.78 -12.31
CA THR A 156 -1.09 -11.56 -12.64
C THR A 156 -1.28 -11.43 -14.14
N ASP A 157 -0.48 -10.62 -14.83
CA ASP A 157 -0.48 -10.51 -16.29
C ASP A 157 0.71 -11.23 -16.94
N THR A 158 1.62 -11.79 -16.12
CA THR A 158 2.93 -12.26 -16.54
C THR A 158 3.20 -13.69 -16.06
N LEU A 159 3.73 -14.52 -16.97
CA LEU A 159 4.26 -15.86 -16.73
C LEU A 159 5.79 -15.84 -16.88
N LEU A 160 6.49 -16.34 -15.86
CA LEU A 160 7.95 -16.44 -15.85
C LEU A 160 8.45 -17.80 -16.36
N PRO A 161 9.73 -17.90 -16.80
CA PRO A 161 10.29 -19.17 -17.21
C PRO A 161 10.22 -20.21 -16.09
N LEU A 162 9.86 -21.44 -16.46
CA LEU A 162 9.67 -22.59 -15.58
C LEU A 162 8.52 -22.43 -14.56
N GLN A 163 7.70 -21.39 -14.68
CA GLN A 163 6.42 -21.32 -13.99
C GLN A 163 5.43 -22.23 -14.72
N PRO A 164 4.86 -23.24 -14.04
CA PRO A 164 3.78 -24.03 -14.61
C PRO A 164 2.54 -23.16 -14.82
N PHE A 165 1.97 -23.23 -16.01
CA PHE A 165 0.66 -22.67 -16.31
C PHE A 165 -0.34 -23.82 -16.39
N THR A 166 -1.35 -23.82 -15.54
CA THR A 166 -2.28 -24.95 -15.34
C THR A 166 -3.74 -24.51 -15.45
N LYS A 167 -4.67 -25.45 -15.29
CA LYS A 167 -6.12 -25.17 -15.29
C LYS A 167 -6.56 -24.12 -14.26
N THR A 168 -5.87 -24.03 -13.13
CA THR A 168 -6.23 -23.14 -12.03
C THR A 168 -5.56 -21.78 -12.11
N THR A 169 -4.74 -21.55 -13.14
CA THR A 169 -4.02 -20.29 -13.35
C THR A 169 -4.55 -19.57 -14.57
N ASP A 170 -4.76 -18.27 -14.43
CA ASP A 170 -5.13 -17.36 -15.50
C ASP A 170 -4.17 -16.17 -15.52
N LEU A 171 -3.82 -15.69 -16.71
CA LEU A 171 -3.19 -14.38 -16.85
C LEU A 171 -4.27 -13.36 -17.18
N VAL A 172 -4.35 -12.29 -16.39
CA VAL A 172 -5.29 -11.20 -16.58
C VAL A 172 -4.50 -9.93 -16.91
N SER A 173 -4.77 -9.35 -18.08
CA SER A 173 -4.13 -8.12 -18.53
C SER A 173 -4.26 -6.97 -17.52
N SER A 174 -3.38 -5.99 -17.59
CA SER A 174 -3.59 -4.70 -16.91
C SER A 174 -4.64 -3.87 -17.66
N ARG A 175 -5.41 -3.03 -16.95
CA ARG A 175 -6.42 -2.14 -17.56
C ARG A 175 -5.78 -1.17 -18.56
N SER A 176 -4.60 -0.65 -18.25
CA SER A 176 -3.79 0.17 -19.15
C SER A 176 -2.31 0.09 -18.79
N GLN A 177 -1.46 0.85 -19.47
CA GLN A 177 -0.03 0.94 -19.12
C GLN A 177 0.22 1.61 -17.76
N SER A 178 -0.69 2.48 -17.31
CA SER A 178 -0.59 3.20 -16.03
C SER A 178 -1.53 2.68 -14.95
N ASN A 179 -2.57 1.94 -15.34
CA ASN A 179 -3.53 1.34 -14.42
C ASN A 179 -3.31 -0.17 -14.36
N PHE A 180 -2.73 -0.60 -13.24
CA PHE A 180 -2.40 -1.99 -12.98
C PHE A 180 -3.57 -2.85 -12.52
N SER A 181 -4.78 -2.31 -12.33
CA SER A 181 -5.96 -3.14 -12.05
C SER A 181 -6.24 -4.14 -13.17
N SER A 182 -7.00 -5.17 -12.85
CA SER A 182 -7.42 -6.22 -13.78
C SER A 182 -8.14 -5.62 -14.98
N GLY A 183 -7.63 -5.94 -16.17
CA GLY A 183 -8.08 -5.44 -17.47
C GLY A 183 -9.29 -6.19 -18.01
N PHE A 184 -9.36 -6.28 -19.34
CA PHE A 184 -10.48 -6.91 -20.05
C PHE A 184 -10.10 -8.23 -20.73
N TYR A 185 -8.80 -8.53 -20.82
CA TYR A 185 -8.29 -9.70 -21.53
C TYR A 185 -7.74 -10.72 -20.56
N THR A 186 -8.07 -11.98 -20.80
CA THR A 186 -7.53 -13.11 -20.04
C THR A 186 -6.87 -14.13 -20.96
N PHE A 187 -5.96 -14.94 -20.40
CA PHE A 187 -5.33 -16.09 -21.06
C PHE A 187 -5.41 -17.25 -20.07
N PHE A 188 -6.13 -18.31 -20.41
CA PHE A 188 -6.45 -19.42 -19.51
C PHE A 188 -6.76 -20.71 -20.28
N PHE A 189 -6.69 -21.85 -19.60
CA PHE A 189 -7.21 -23.13 -20.11
C PHE A 189 -8.71 -23.23 -19.87
N ASP A 190 -9.49 -23.43 -20.93
CA ASP A 190 -10.93 -23.65 -20.82
C ASP A 190 -11.27 -25.10 -20.43
N SER A 191 -12.56 -25.35 -20.23
CA SER A 191 -13.18 -26.62 -19.86
C SER A 191 -12.87 -27.79 -20.81
N ASP A 192 -12.53 -27.52 -22.07
CA ASP A 192 -12.16 -28.50 -23.09
C ASP A 192 -10.63 -28.70 -23.22
N ASN A 193 -9.85 -28.22 -22.25
CA ASN A 193 -8.39 -28.30 -22.18
C ASN A 193 -7.64 -27.42 -23.21
N VAL A 194 -8.33 -26.51 -23.90
CA VAL A 194 -7.72 -25.60 -24.89
C VAL A 194 -7.48 -24.23 -24.27
N ILE A 195 -6.31 -23.65 -24.55
CA ILE A 195 -5.99 -22.28 -24.13
C ILE A 195 -6.81 -21.30 -24.97
N ARG A 196 -7.51 -20.37 -24.29
CA ARG A 196 -8.27 -19.29 -24.92
C ARG A 196 -7.84 -17.92 -24.45
N MET A 197 -8.08 -16.93 -25.32
CA MET A 197 -8.06 -15.52 -24.95
C MET A 197 -9.41 -14.86 -25.26
N PRO A 198 -10.20 -14.56 -24.22
CA PRO A 198 -11.40 -13.74 -24.36
C PRO A 198 -11.12 -12.27 -24.03
N PHE A 199 -11.99 -11.43 -24.57
CA PHE A 199 -12.22 -10.07 -24.15
C PHE A 199 -13.57 -10.02 -23.41
N ASP A 200 -13.60 -9.38 -22.25
CA ASP A 200 -14.83 -9.12 -21.48
C ASP A 200 -14.77 -7.76 -20.80
N ASN A 201 -15.69 -6.85 -21.16
CA ASN A 201 -15.85 -5.54 -20.53
C ASN A 201 -17.17 -5.36 -19.75
N ARG A 202 -17.83 -6.46 -19.37
CA ARG A 202 -19.17 -6.55 -18.75
C ARG A 202 -20.35 -6.18 -19.66
N GLU A 203 -20.13 -5.37 -20.70
CA GLU A 203 -21.15 -5.04 -21.70
C GLU A 203 -21.13 -6.02 -22.88
N ALA A 204 -19.95 -6.50 -23.25
CA ALA A 204 -19.70 -7.42 -24.33
C ALA A 204 -18.58 -8.38 -23.95
N SER A 205 -18.73 -9.65 -24.36
CA SER A 205 -17.76 -10.71 -24.12
C SER A 205 -17.57 -11.55 -25.38
N SER A 206 -16.33 -11.85 -25.74
CA SER A 206 -16.06 -12.71 -26.90
C SER A 206 -14.70 -13.38 -26.81
N VAL A 207 -14.62 -14.64 -27.25
CA VAL A 207 -13.35 -15.34 -27.46
C VAL A 207 -12.81 -14.93 -28.82
N PHE A 208 -11.56 -14.50 -28.88
CA PHE A 208 -10.90 -14.07 -30.13
C PHE A 208 -9.69 -14.94 -30.49
N TRP A 209 -9.26 -15.81 -29.58
CA TRP A 209 -8.15 -16.72 -29.81
C TRP A 209 -8.34 -18.07 -29.08
N PRO A 210 -8.03 -19.22 -29.71
CA PRO A 210 -7.76 -19.37 -31.15
C PRO A 210 -8.93 -18.87 -32.01
N PRO A 211 -8.76 -18.70 -33.33
CA PRO A 211 -9.82 -18.17 -34.19
C PRO A 211 -11.15 -18.93 -33.99
N PRO A 212 -12.20 -18.29 -33.47
CA PRO A 212 -13.40 -18.98 -32.98
C PRO A 212 -14.25 -19.63 -34.08
N TRP A 213 -13.99 -19.30 -35.35
CA TRP A 213 -14.66 -19.90 -36.51
C TRP A 213 -14.00 -21.20 -36.99
N LEU A 214 -12.82 -21.55 -36.47
CA LEU A 214 -12.17 -22.82 -36.78
C LEU A 214 -12.58 -23.86 -35.73
N VAL A 215 -12.78 -25.09 -36.18
CA VAL A 215 -12.82 -26.22 -35.24
C VAL A 215 -11.42 -26.43 -34.63
N THR A 216 -11.37 -27.01 -33.44
CA THR A 216 -10.17 -27.03 -32.60
C THR A 216 -8.90 -27.56 -33.30
N TRP A 217 -9.01 -28.67 -34.04
CA TRP A 217 -7.85 -29.23 -34.77
C TRP A 217 -7.43 -28.40 -35.98
N GLU A 218 -8.33 -27.67 -36.63
CA GLU A 218 -7.98 -26.73 -37.72
C GLU A 218 -7.24 -25.51 -37.18
N ALA A 219 -7.52 -25.13 -35.93
CA ALA A 219 -6.75 -24.13 -35.19
C ALA A 219 -5.39 -24.65 -34.68
N GLY A 220 -5.02 -25.90 -34.99
CA GLY A 220 -3.78 -26.53 -34.55
C GLY A 220 -3.76 -26.82 -33.04
N LYS A 221 -4.93 -27.10 -32.45
CA LYS A 221 -5.09 -27.37 -31.03
C LYS A 221 -5.55 -28.80 -30.77
N SER A 222 -5.18 -29.32 -29.59
CA SER A 222 -5.62 -30.64 -29.12
C SER A 222 -6.41 -30.55 -27.82
N THR A 223 -7.51 -31.30 -27.74
CA THR A 223 -8.36 -31.42 -26.54
C THR A 223 -8.10 -32.71 -25.76
N TYR A 224 -7.32 -33.63 -26.33
CA TYR A 224 -7.16 -35.00 -25.84
C TYR A 224 -6.16 -35.13 -24.69
N ASN A 225 -5.26 -34.17 -24.52
CA ASN A 225 -4.25 -34.19 -23.47
C ASN A 225 -4.79 -33.51 -22.20
N ASP A 226 -5.08 -34.32 -21.19
CA ASP A 226 -5.67 -33.91 -19.91
C ASP A 226 -4.65 -33.48 -18.84
N SER A 227 -3.37 -33.40 -19.19
CA SER A 227 -2.35 -32.85 -18.28
C SER A 227 -2.52 -31.35 -17.99
N ILE A 228 -3.20 -30.62 -18.90
CA ILE A 228 -3.58 -29.19 -18.78
C ILE A 228 -2.43 -28.36 -18.20
N ILE A 229 -1.29 -28.39 -18.89
CA ILE A 229 -0.07 -27.75 -18.46
C ILE A 229 0.63 -27.07 -19.64
N ALA A 230 1.13 -25.87 -19.42
CA ALA A 230 2.03 -25.19 -20.33
C ALA A 230 3.25 -24.62 -19.60
N ILE A 231 4.39 -24.61 -20.28
CA ILE A 231 5.66 -24.17 -19.70
C ILE A 231 6.44 -23.36 -20.73
N LEU A 232 6.89 -22.17 -20.31
CA LEU A 232 7.94 -21.41 -20.99
C LEU A 232 9.31 -21.82 -20.43
N ASN A 233 10.23 -22.26 -21.27
CA ASN A 233 11.59 -22.55 -20.84
C ASN A 233 12.53 -21.33 -20.96
N SER A 234 13.71 -21.41 -20.33
CA SER A 234 14.71 -20.33 -20.33
C SER A 234 15.35 -20.04 -21.70
N LYS A 235 15.23 -20.97 -22.66
CA LYS A 235 15.71 -20.83 -24.05
C LYS A 235 14.68 -20.22 -24.99
N GLY A 236 13.45 -19.97 -24.54
CA GLY A 236 12.41 -19.33 -25.34
C GLY A 236 11.49 -20.26 -26.11
N ASN A 237 11.40 -21.53 -25.70
CA ASN A 237 10.37 -22.42 -26.19
C ASN A 237 9.21 -22.40 -25.20
N PHE A 238 8.01 -22.11 -25.70
CA PHE A 238 6.76 -22.33 -24.99
C PHE A 238 6.11 -23.59 -25.56
N SER A 239 5.65 -24.47 -24.67
CA SER A 239 4.95 -25.69 -25.04
C SER A 239 3.79 -25.91 -24.08
N SER A 240 2.64 -26.28 -24.64
CA SER A 240 1.39 -26.53 -23.95
C SER A 240 0.83 -27.90 -24.31
N SER A 241 0.04 -28.48 -23.40
CA SER A 241 -0.72 -29.70 -23.62
C SER A 241 -1.75 -29.60 -24.76
N ASP A 242 -2.20 -28.39 -25.10
CA ASP A 242 -3.15 -28.13 -26.20
C ASP A 242 -2.47 -27.98 -27.57
N ASP A 243 -1.22 -28.41 -27.72
CA ASP A 243 -0.35 -28.27 -28.90
C ASP A 243 0.04 -26.82 -29.27
N LEU A 244 -0.27 -25.82 -28.43
CA LEU A 244 0.34 -24.50 -28.57
C LEU A 244 1.85 -24.59 -28.35
N THR A 245 2.61 -24.44 -29.43
CA THR A 245 4.07 -24.35 -29.38
C THR A 245 4.56 -23.14 -30.15
N PHE A 246 5.54 -22.43 -29.58
CA PHE A 246 6.23 -21.36 -30.30
C PHE A 246 7.65 -21.19 -29.80
N LEU A 247 8.49 -20.67 -30.70
CA LEU A 247 9.87 -20.30 -30.40
C LEU A 247 10.01 -18.79 -30.47
N SER A 248 10.76 -18.23 -29.52
CA SER A 248 11.22 -16.85 -29.60
C SER A 248 12.16 -16.64 -30.80
N ALA A 249 12.18 -15.45 -31.38
CA ALA A 249 13.13 -15.05 -32.42
C ALA A 249 14.61 -15.21 -32.00
N ASP A 250 14.89 -15.15 -30.70
CA ASP A 250 16.21 -15.35 -30.10
C ASP A 250 16.35 -16.73 -29.40
N TYR A 251 15.65 -17.74 -29.93
CA TYR A 251 15.67 -19.10 -29.39
C TYR A 251 17.08 -19.67 -29.28
N GLY A 252 17.32 -20.44 -28.22
CA GLY A 252 18.59 -21.10 -27.94
C GLY A 252 19.52 -20.33 -27.01
N SER A 253 19.33 -19.01 -26.89
CA SER A 253 20.07 -18.18 -25.93
C SER A 253 19.38 -18.12 -24.57
N ILE A 254 20.15 -18.26 -23.48
CA ILE A 254 19.63 -18.05 -22.12
C ILE A 254 19.57 -16.54 -21.85
N LYS A 255 18.36 -16.03 -21.64
CA LYS A 255 18.07 -14.60 -21.45
C LYS A 255 17.03 -14.44 -20.34
N GLN A 256 16.91 -13.23 -19.80
CA GLN A 256 15.76 -12.90 -18.97
C GLN A 256 14.53 -12.80 -19.87
N ARG A 257 13.47 -13.52 -19.50
CA ARG A 257 12.27 -13.68 -20.31
C ARG A 257 11.04 -13.51 -19.45
N ARG A 258 9.95 -13.03 -20.07
CA ARG A 258 8.62 -12.99 -19.49
C ARG A 258 7.58 -13.08 -20.60
N LEU A 259 6.61 -13.96 -20.45
CA LEU A 259 5.44 -14.02 -21.31
C LEU A 259 4.35 -13.18 -20.65
N LYS A 260 3.78 -12.22 -21.36
CA LYS A 260 2.83 -11.27 -20.78
C LYS A 260 1.63 -11.08 -21.68
N ILE A 261 0.44 -11.05 -21.09
CA ILE A 261 -0.75 -10.52 -21.76
C ILE A 261 -0.83 -9.02 -21.50
N ASP A 262 -0.59 -8.22 -22.55
CA ASP A 262 -0.56 -6.77 -22.41
C ASP A 262 -1.96 -6.16 -22.34
N SER A 263 -2.05 -4.91 -21.91
CA SER A 263 -3.32 -4.17 -21.81
C SER A 263 -4.03 -3.98 -23.16
N ASP A 264 -3.34 -4.26 -24.27
CA ASP A 264 -3.92 -4.26 -25.62
C ASP A 264 -4.47 -5.62 -26.06
N GLY A 265 -4.43 -6.63 -25.18
CA GLY A 265 -4.96 -7.97 -25.37
C GLY A 265 -4.03 -8.93 -26.11
N ASN A 266 -2.83 -8.49 -26.51
CA ASN A 266 -1.88 -9.37 -27.19
C ASN A 266 -1.00 -10.11 -26.18
N LEU A 267 -0.75 -11.39 -26.44
CA LEU A 267 0.21 -12.19 -25.69
C LEU A 267 1.60 -12.03 -26.32
N ARG A 268 2.56 -11.53 -25.55
CA ARG A 268 3.92 -11.24 -26.03
C ARG A 268 4.97 -11.90 -25.15
N LEU A 269 5.95 -12.52 -25.79
CA LEU A 269 7.18 -12.95 -25.14
C LEU A 269 8.19 -11.82 -25.25
N TYR A 270 8.66 -11.35 -24.09
CA TYR A 270 9.72 -10.36 -23.99
C TYR A 270 11.03 -11.03 -23.62
N SER A 271 12.10 -10.63 -24.28
CA SER A 271 13.48 -11.04 -24.01
C SER A 271 14.33 -9.81 -23.71
N ARG A 272 15.25 -9.93 -22.74
CA ARG A 272 16.35 -8.97 -22.53
C ARG A 272 17.65 -9.70 -22.23
N LYS A 273 18.77 -9.17 -22.71
CA LYS A 273 20.07 -9.85 -22.58
C LYS A 273 20.70 -9.58 -21.22
N ASN A 274 20.80 -8.31 -20.82
CA ASN A 274 21.40 -7.89 -19.57
C ASN A 274 20.41 -7.06 -18.72
N PRO A 275 20.56 -7.04 -17.38
CA PRO A 275 19.82 -6.12 -16.52
C PRO A 275 20.04 -4.66 -16.96
N GLY A 276 18.97 -3.88 -17.04
CA GLY A 276 19.01 -2.48 -17.50
C GLY A 276 18.96 -2.25 -19.01
N GLU A 277 18.98 -3.31 -19.82
CA GLU A 277 18.60 -3.20 -21.23
C GLU A 277 17.08 -3.20 -21.40
N ASP A 278 16.63 -2.59 -22.50
CA ASP A 278 15.22 -2.59 -22.87
C ASP A 278 14.68 -3.99 -23.17
N TRP A 279 13.41 -4.20 -22.82
CA TRP A 279 12.70 -5.42 -23.19
C TRP A 279 12.33 -5.39 -24.66
N VAL A 280 12.74 -6.41 -25.40
CA VAL A 280 12.40 -6.58 -26.81
C VAL A 280 11.35 -7.68 -26.95
N VAL A 281 10.33 -7.44 -27.78
CA VAL A 281 9.35 -8.46 -28.16
C VAL A 281 10.03 -9.48 -29.06
N SER A 282 10.22 -10.70 -28.56
CA SER A 282 10.84 -11.81 -29.30
C SER A 282 9.81 -12.78 -29.90
N TRP A 283 8.54 -12.68 -29.49
CA TRP A 283 7.40 -13.35 -30.12
C TRP A 283 6.09 -12.64 -29.71
N GLN A 284 5.07 -12.71 -30.54
CA GLN A 284 3.71 -12.23 -30.22
C GLN A 284 2.64 -13.09 -30.90
N ALA A 285 1.47 -13.21 -30.28
CA ALA A 285 0.35 -13.99 -30.83
C ALA A 285 -0.29 -13.32 -32.05
N PHE A 286 -0.43 -11.99 -32.03
CA PHE A 286 -1.03 -11.23 -33.12
C PHE A 286 -0.02 -10.26 -33.75
N SER A 287 0.25 -10.44 -35.05
CA SER A 287 1.01 -9.47 -35.85
C SER A 287 0.16 -8.30 -36.34
N ASP A 288 -1.13 -8.55 -36.56
CA ASP A 288 -2.14 -7.52 -36.80
C ASP A 288 -2.95 -7.33 -35.52
N PRO A 289 -2.62 -6.32 -34.69
CA PRO A 289 -3.26 -6.13 -33.39
C PRO A 289 -4.73 -5.76 -33.54
N CYS A 290 -5.20 -5.25 -34.69
CA CYS A 290 -6.61 -4.89 -34.85
C CYS A 290 -7.58 -6.07 -34.88
N LYS A 291 -7.07 -7.31 -35.03
CA LYS A 291 -7.87 -8.53 -34.93
C LYS A 291 -8.21 -8.92 -33.49
N ILE A 292 -7.57 -8.30 -32.50
CA ILE A 292 -7.92 -8.50 -31.10
C ILE A 292 -9.23 -7.78 -30.81
N HIS A 293 -10.16 -8.46 -30.17
CA HIS A 293 -11.50 -7.93 -29.90
C HIS A 293 -11.47 -6.77 -28.88
N GLY A 294 -12.44 -5.87 -28.93
CA GLY A 294 -12.62 -4.84 -27.90
C GLY A 294 -11.71 -3.61 -27.94
N ILE A 295 -10.76 -3.51 -28.89
CA ILE A 295 -9.75 -2.44 -28.92
C ILE A 295 -10.32 -1.02 -29.03
N CYS A 296 -11.22 -0.79 -29.98
CA CYS A 296 -11.75 0.56 -30.28
C CYS A 296 -13.15 0.80 -29.70
N GLY A 297 -13.62 -0.12 -28.84
CA GLY A 297 -14.97 -0.12 -28.29
C GLY A 297 -16.07 -0.28 -29.36
N ALA A 298 -17.32 -0.16 -28.92
CA ALA A 298 -18.48 -0.28 -29.81
C ALA A 298 -18.55 0.86 -30.84
N ASN A 299 -19.01 0.56 -32.06
CA ASN A 299 -19.09 1.50 -33.19
C ASN A 299 -17.76 2.16 -33.58
N GLY A 300 -16.63 1.62 -33.11
CA GLY A 300 -15.28 2.04 -33.46
C GLY A 300 -14.67 1.13 -34.54
N LEU A 301 -13.76 1.68 -35.32
CA LEU A 301 -13.01 1.00 -36.36
C LEU A 301 -11.51 1.07 -36.07
N CYS A 302 -10.85 -0.08 -36.02
CA CYS A 302 -9.42 -0.22 -35.86
C CYS A 302 -8.71 -0.27 -37.21
N ILE A 303 -7.66 0.53 -37.37
CA ILE A 303 -6.75 0.48 -38.51
C ILE A 303 -5.34 0.26 -37.98
N TYR A 304 -4.64 -0.70 -38.55
CA TYR A 304 -3.24 -0.96 -38.23
C TYR A 304 -2.37 -0.69 -39.45
N ASP A 305 -1.30 0.07 -39.21
CA ASP A 305 -0.24 0.30 -40.16
C ASP A 305 1.10 0.14 -39.45
N HIS A 306 2.06 -0.53 -40.08
CA HIS A 306 3.35 -0.85 -39.45
C HIS A 306 4.16 0.40 -39.06
N SER A 307 3.97 1.53 -39.75
CA SER A 307 4.73 2.77 -39.51
C SER A 307 4.07 3.67 -38.45
N SER A 308 2.75 3.75 -38.44
CA SER A 308 1.96 4.60 -37.55
C SER A 308 1.31 3.86 -36.38
N GLY A 309 1.47 2.54 -36.33
CA GLY A 309 0.88 1.67 -35.34
C GLY A 309 -0.63 1.54 -35.49
N ARG A 310 -1.27 1.21 -34.38
CA ARG A 310 -2.71 1.02 -34.31
C ARG A 310 -3.43 2.33 -34.04
N ARG A 311 -4.49 2.61 -34.81
CA ARG A 311 -5.34 3.79 -34.65
C ARG A 311 -6.81 3.38 -34.60
N CYS A 312 -7.55 4.03 -33.71
CA CYS A 312 -8.99 3.91 -33.63
C CYS A 312 -9.66 5.16 -34.22
N SER A 313 -10.78 4.96 -34.89
CA SER A 313 -11.65 6.04 -35.38
C SER A 313 -13.10 5.64 -35.20
N CYS A 314 -13.99 6.59 -34.92
CA CYS A 314 -15.42 6.31 -34.97
C CYS A 314 -15.89 6.09 -36.42
N LEU A 315 -16.95 5.30 -36.58
CA LEU A 315 -17.62 5.16 -37.87
C LEU A 315 -18.16 6.52 -38.37
N PRO A 316 -18.29 6.72 -39.69
CA PRO A 316 -18.88 7.95 -40.20
C PRO A 316 -20.29 8.17 -39.67
N GLY A 317 -20.57 9.38 -39.16
CA GLY A 317 -21.83 9.68 -38.47
C GLY A 317 -21.81 9.41 -36.96
N TYR A 318 -20.70 8.93 -36.42
CA TYR A 318 -20.52 8.68 -34.99
C TYR A 318 -19.50 9.64 -34.37
N LYS A 319 -19.54 9.79 -33.05
CA LYS A 319 -18.55 10.50 -32.23
C LYS A 319 -18.13 9.64 -31.05
N MET A 320 -16.95 9.92 -30.53
CA MET A 320 -16.42 9.24 -29.37
C MET A 320 -17.30 9.52 -28.14
N LYS A 321 -17.63 8.48 -27.36
CA LYS A 321 -18.39 8.66 -26.11
C LYS A 321 -17.56 9.38 -25.05
N ASP A 322 -16.30 8.97 -24.93
CA ASP A 322 -15.34 9.54 -23.98
C ASP A 322 -14.03 9.90 -24.71
N PRO A 323 -13.61 11.17 -24.75
CA PRO A 323 -12.40 11.60 -25.44
C PRO A 323 -11.08 11.10 -24.80
N ILE A 324 -11.14 10.46 -23.64
CA ILE A 324 -9.99 9.96 -22.87
C ILE A 324 -9.89 8.42 -22.95
N ASP A 325 -10.98 7.72 -23.32
CA ASP A 325 -11.06 6.27 -23.24
C ASP A 325 -11.80 5.64 -24.43
N TRP A 326 -11.02 5.05 -25.36
CA TRP A 326 -11.55 4.31 -26.52
C TRP A 326 -12.36 3.08 -26.13
N THR A 327 -12.19 2.52 -24.93
CA THR A 327 -12.90 1.30 -24.53
C THR A 327 -14.40 1.55 -24.38
N ARG A 328 -14.81 2.82 -24.21
CA ARG A 328 -16.22 3.26 -24.23
C ARG A 328 -16.83 3.30 -25.63
N GLY A 329 -16.00 3.29 -26.67
CA GLY A 329 -16.42 3.32 -28.07
C GLY A 329 -17.05 4.64 -28.49
N CYS A 330 -17.97 4.55 -29.45
CA CYS A 330 -18.61 5.68 -30.12
C CYS A 330 -20.14 5.61 -30.02
N GLU A 331 -20.76 6.78 -30.12
CA GLU A 331 -22.21 6.97 -30.18
C GLU A 331 -22.62 7.71 -31.46
N PRO A 332 -23.82 7.43 -32.02
CA PRO A 332 -24.26 8.09 -33.24
C PRO A 332 -24.52 9.59 -33.00
N LYS A 333 -24.20 10.43 -33.99
CA LYS A 333 -24.56 11.87 -34.04
C LYS A 333 -26.00 12.10 -34.53
N PHE A 334 -26.73 11.02 -34.77
CA PHE A 334 -28.10 11.00 -35.30
C PHE A 334 -28.98 10.06 -34.47
N ASN A 335 -30.29 10.23 -34.59
CA ASN A 335 -31.26 9.27 -34.08
C ASN A 335 -31.93 8.59 -35.28
N LEU A 336 -31.90 7.26 -35.31
CA LEU A 336 -32.54 6.46 -36.36
C LEU A 336 -33.62 5.61 -35.72
N THR A 337 -34.86 5.84 -36.11
CA THR A 337 -36.02 5.03 -35.72
C THR A 337 -36.39 4.06 -36.84
N CYS A 338 -37.14 3.00 -36.51
CA CYS A 338 -37.51 1.97 -37.49
C CYS A 338 -38.39 2.48 -38.64
N LYS A 339 -39.06 3.62 -38.46
CA LYS A 339 -39.92 4.23 -39.49
C LYS A 339 -39.17 5.17 -40.42
N ASP A 340 -37.94 5.53 -40.07
CA ASP A 340 -37.17 6.48 -40.85
C ASP A 340 -36.62 5.83 -42.11
N GLU A 341 -36.65 6.57 -43.21
CA GLU A 341 -35.96 6.13 -44.42
C GLU A 341 -34.45 6.16 -44.19
N SER A 342 -33.79 5.04 -44.51
CA SER A 342 -32.35 4.89 -44.41
C SER A 342 -31.70 4.62 -45.77
N HIS A 343 -30.40 4.83 -45.83
CA HIS A 343 -29.53 4.42 -46.92
C HIS A 343 -28.28 3.74 -46.33
N PHE A 344 -27.48 3.12 -47.19
CA PHE A 344 -26.28 2.41 -46.78
C PHE A 344 -25.00 3.07 -47.29
N LEU A 345 -24.06 3.32 -46.38
CA LEU A 345 -22.73 3.79 -46.71
C LEU A 345 -21.76 2.61 -46.78
N LYS A 346 -21.18 2.39 -47.96
CA LYS A 346 -20.17 1.36 -48.17
C LYS A 346 -18.83 1.75 -47.53
N LEU A 347 -18.35 0.89 -46.63
CA LEU A 347 -17.02 0.95 -46.03
C LEU A 347 -16.21 -0.25 -46.51
N SER A 348 -15.35 0.00 -47.50
CA SER A 348 -14.53 -1.07 -48.11
C SER A 348 -13.56 -1.68 -47.11
N ASN A 349 -13.43 -3.01 -47.14
CA ASN A 349 -12.47 -3.80 -46.36
C ASN A 349 -12.60 -3.61 -44.84
N ALA A 350 -13.79 -3.23 -44.37
CA ALA A 350 -14.13 -3.12 -42.97
C ALA A 350 -14.95 -4.35 -42.54
N GLU A 351 -14.51 -5.00 -41.47
CA GLU A 351 -15.15 -6.16 -40.85
C GLU A 351 -15.55 -5.79 -39.42
N PHE A 352 -16.72 -6.24 -38.99
CA PHE A 352 -17.18 -6.12 -37.60
C PHE A 352 -17.49 -7.50 -37.07
N TYR A 353 -16.51 -8.15 -36.45
CA TYR A 353 -16.58 -9.58 -36.17
C TYR A 353 -17.62 -9.91 -35.08
N GLY A 354 -18.52 -10.84 -35.41
CA GLY A 354 -19.54 -11.39 -34.52
C GLY A 354 -20.76 -10.48 -34.32
N TYR A 355 -21.64 -10.89 -33.40
CA TYR A 355 -22.89 -10.19 -33.06
C TYR A 355 -23.82 -9.94 -34.27
N ASP A 356 -23.77 -10.88 -35.21
CA ASP A 356 -24.66 -10.94 -36.37
C ASP A 356 -26.08 -11.30 -35.92
N TYR A 357 -27.07 -10.75 -36.62
CA TYR A 357 -28.45 -11.22 -36.54
C TYR A 357 -28.57 -12.66 -37.05
N GLY A 358 -27.81 -12.99 -38.10
CA GLY A 358 -27.78 -14.32 -38.69
C GLY A 358 -26.80 -14.41 -39.85
N PHE A 359 -26.57 -15.64 -40.30
CA PHE A 359 -25.70 -15.96 -41.43
C PHE A 359 -26.54 -16.39 -42.63
N PHE A 360 -26.43 -15.65 -43.74
CA PHE A 360 -27.23 -15.86 -44.93
C PHE A 360 -26.32 -16.08 -46.15
N PRO A 361 -25.99 -17.35 -46.48
CA PRO A 361 -25.15 -17.67 -47.62
C PRO A 361 -25.92 -17.49 -48.94
N ASN A 362 -25.20 -17.08 -49.98
CA ASN A 362 -25.71 -16.94 -51.35
C ASN A 362 -26.86 -15.92 -51.49
N TYR A 363 -26.86 -14.88 -50.65
CA TYR A 363 -27.74 -13.73 -50.80
C TYR A 363 -27.11 -12.73 -51.77
N THR A 364 -27.94 -12.10 -52.62
CA THR A 364 -27.51 -10.93 -53.38
C THR A 364 -27.36 -9.72 -52.47
N LEU A 365 -26.68 -8.68 -52.96
CA LEU A 365 -26.52 -7.43 -52.22
C LEU A 365 -27.88 -6.82 -51.85
N ASP A 366 -28.80 -6.74 -52.82
CA ASP A 366 -30.15 -6.17 -52.64
C ASP A 366 -30.97 -7.00 -51.62
N GLN A 367 -30.88 -8.33 -51.66
CA GLN A 367 -31.54 -9.19 -50.67
C GLN A 367 -31.02 -8.95 -49.25
N CYS A 368 -29.71 -8.71 -49.10
CA CYS A 368 -29.11 -8.39 -47.81
C CYS A 368 -29.53 -7.00 -47.31
N GLU A 369 -29.62 -6.04 -48.24
CA GLU A 369 -30.10 -4.70 -47.97
C GLU A 369 -31.54 -4.70 -47.48
N ASP A 370 -32.45 -5.35 -48.22
CA ASP A 370 -33.86 -5.50 -47.86
C ASP A 370 -34.04 -6.21 -46.51
N LEU A 371 -33.25 -7.26 -46.26
CA LEU A 371 -33.25 -7.96 -44.98
C LEU A 371 -32.87 -7.01 -43.84
N CYS A 372 -31.80 -6.23 -43.97
CA CYS A 372 -31.42 -5.27 -42.94
C CYS A 372 -32.46 -4.16 -42.75
N LEU A 373 -33.08 -3.67 -43.83
CA LEU A 373 -34.14 -2.67 -43.75
C LEU A 373 -35.38 -3.19 -43.01
N SER A 374 -35.71 -4.47 -43.18
CA SER A 374 -36.83 -5.13 -42.48
C SER A 374 -36.59 -5.29 -40.96
N LEU A 375 -35.33 -5.20 -40.51
CA LEU A 375 -34.93 -5.34 -39.13
C LEU A 375 -34.74 -3.95 -38.48
N CYS A 376 -35.57 -3.61 -37.50
CA CYS A 376 -35.52 -2.30 -36.82
C CYS A 376 -34.16 -2.01 -36.17
N ASP A 377 -33.54 -3.01 -35.56
CA ASP A 377 -32.27 -2.85 -34.84
C ASP A 377 -31.03 -3.02 -35.73
N CYS A 378 -31.21 -3.32 -37.02
CA CYS A 378 -30.09 -3.48 -37.93
C CYS A 378 -29.33 -2.16 -38.10
N LYS A 379 -28.04 -2.17 -37.73
CA LYS A 379 -27.12 -1.03 -37.85
C LYS A 379 -26.38 -1.00 -39.18
N GLY A 380 -26.49 -2.07 -39.95
CA GLY A 380 -25.78 -2.26 -41.21
C GLY A 380 -25.63 -3.75 -41.48
N PHE A 381 -24.95 -4.10 -42.56
CA PHE A 381 -24.67 -5.50 -42.88
C PHE A 381 -23.29 -5.64 -43.46
N GLU A 382 -22.65 -6.76 -43.15
CA GLU A 382 -21.40 -7.14 -43.79
C GLU A 382 -21.71 -8.04 -44.99
N TYR A 383 -21.03 -7.78 -46.09
CA TYR A 383 -21.19 -8.51 -47.34
C TYR A 383 -19.82 -8.90 -47.83
N SER A 384 -19.52 -10.20 -47.78
CA SER A 384 -18.19 -10.74 -48.05
C SER A 384 -18.24 -11.93 -48.97
N PHE A 385 -17.17 -12.11 -49.75
CA PHE A 385 -17.03 -13.28 -50.62
C PHE A 385 -16.16 -14.31 -49.91
N PHE A 386 -16.70 -15.51 -49.72
CA PHE A 386 -15.95 -16.61 -49.12
C PHE A 386 -15.52 -17.61 -50.19
N ASN A 387 -14.42 -18.33 -49.96
CA ASN A 387 -13.80 -19.27 -50.92
C ASN A 387 -14.71 -20.44 -51.38
N ALA A 388 -15.96 -20.49 -50.93
CA ALA A 388 -17.01 -21.40 -51.39
C ALA A 388 -17.75 -20.90 -52.66
N GLY A 389 -17.28 -19.81 -53.29
CA GLY A 389 -17.76 -19.36 -54.60
C GLY A 389 -19.04 -18.51 -54.59
N HIS A 390 -19.48 -18.04 -53.42
CA HIS A 390 -20.68 -17.22 -53.26
C HIS A 390 -20.45 -16.10 -52.24
N PHE A 391 -21.30 -15.08 -52.30
CA PHE A 391 -21.34 -14.00 -51.31
C PHE A 391 -22.17 -14.42 -50.11
N ASN A 392 -21.75 -13.92 -48.95
CA ASN A 392 -22.40 -14.12 -47.67
C ASN A 392 -22.88 -12.77 -47.13
N CYS A 393 -24.09 -12.79 -46.56
CA CYS A 393 -24.71 -11.65 -45.92
C CYS A 393 -24.76 -11.86 -44.40
N TYR A 394 -24.32 -10.84 -43.66
CA TYR A 394 -24.32 -10.82 -42.20
C TYR A 394 -24.94 -9.50 -41.69
N PRO A 395 -26.27 -9.42 -41.49
CA PRO A 395 -26.89 -8.25 -40.89
C PRO A 395 -26.39 -8.06 -39.45
N LYS A 396 -26.02 -6.84 -39.08
CA LYS A 396 -25.41 -6.51 -37.78
C LYS A 396 -26.41 -5.82 -36.88
N THR A 397 -26.66 -6.38 -35.70
CA THR A 397 -27.45 -5.72 -34.64
C THR A 397 -26.57 -4.84 -33.74
N LEU A 398 -25.31 -5.25 -33.57
CA LEU A 398 -24.28 -4.51 -32.85
C LEU A 398 -23.04 -4.39 -33.75
N LEU A 399 -22.35 -3.26 -33.65
CA LEU A 399 -21.09 -3.02 -34.34
C LEU A 399 -19.96 -3.11 -33.32
N LEU A 400 -19.49 -4.33 -33.08
CA LEU A 400 -18.37 -4.65 -32.19
C LEU A 400 -17.19 -5.22 -32.99
N ASN A 401 -15.99 -5.15 -32.42
CA ASN A 401 -14.77 -5.72 -33.01
C ASN A 401 -14.49 -5.24 -34.43
N GLY A 402 -14.74 -3.95 -34.68
CA GLY A 402 -14.56 -3.32 -35.98
C GLY A 402 -13.09 -3.13 -36.33
N TYR A 403 -12.67 -3.66 -37.48
CA TYR A 403 -11.34 -3.39 -38.02
C TYR A 403 -11.32 -3.30 -39.54
N ARG A 404 -10.29 -2.65 -40.06
CA ARG A 404 -10.08 -2.47 -41.50
C ARG A 404 -8.75 -3.06 -41.93
N THR A 405 -8.77 -4.01 -42.85
CA THR A 405 -7.55 -4.61 -43.40
C THR A 405 -7.69 -4.89 -44.89
N PRO A 406 -6.67 -4.57 -45.72
CA PRO A 406 -6.71 -4.89 -47.15
C PRO A 406 -6.89 -6.39 -47.45
N SER A 407 -6.53 -7.25 -46.49
CA SER A 407 -6.66 -8.72 -46.61
C SER A 407 -8.10 -9.23 -46.48
N PHE A 408 -9.04 -8.39 -46.03
CA PHE A 408 -10.43 -8.78 -45.85
C PHE A 408 -11.22 -8.55 -47.15
N PHE A 409 -11.74 -9.65 -47.72
CA PHE A 409 -12.51 -9.66 -48.97
C PHE A 409 -14.01 -9.44 -48.72
N GLY A 410 -14.33 -8.37 -48.00
CA GLY A 410 -15.70 -7.97 -47.71
C GLY A 410 -15.83 -6.49 -47.40
N HIS A 411 -17.06 -6.06 -47.24
CA HIS A 411 -17.41 -4.66 -47.00
C HIS A 411 -18.51 -4.55 -45.95
N LEU A 412 -18.43 -3.53 -45.11
CA LEU A 412 -19.54 -3.12 -44.26
C LEU A 412 -20.39 -2.10 -45.02
N TYR A 413 -21.69 -2.32 -45.05
CA TYR A 413 -22.69 -1.36 -45.50
C TYR A 413 -23.36 -0.78 -44.24
N LEU A 414 -22.93 0.41 -43.83
CA LEU A 414 -23.39 1.08 -42.62
C LEU A 414 -24.73 1.77 -42.86
N ARG A 415 -25.74 1.48 -42.04
CA ARG A 415 -27.06 2.09 -42.14
C ARG A 415 -27.06 3.50 -41.56
N LEU A 416 -27.48 4.48 -42.35
CA LEU A 416 -27.59 5.88 -41.94
C LEU A 416 -28.97 6.45 -42.33
N PRO A 417 -29.53 7.42 -41.58
CA PRO A 417 -30.73 8.13 -42.00
C PRO A 417 -30.51 8.81 -43.35
N LYS A 418 -31.50 8.81 -44.26
CA LYS A 418 -31.39 9.54 -45.55
C LYS A 418 -31.16 11.04 -45.37
N THR A 419 -31.64 11.61 -44.26
CA THR A 419 -31.44 13.03 -43.91
C THR A 419 -30.01 13.34 -43.45
N TYR A 420 -29.22 12.32 -43.12
CA TYR A 420 -27.85 12.50 -42.67
C TYR A 420 -26.92 12.62 -43.88
N HIS A 421 -26.45 13.83 -44.13
CA HIS A 421 -25.41 14.09 -45.12
C HIS A 421 -24.03 14.13 -44.44
N LEU A 422 -23.08 13.38 -45.00
CA LEU A 422 -21.69 13.44 -44.56
C LEU A 422 -21.16 14.86 -44.79
N PRO A 423 -20.52 15.49 -43.80
CA PRO A 423 -19.90 16.79 -44.00
C PRO A 423 -18.85 16.70 -45.13
N ASN A 424 -18.86 17.67 -46.05
CA ASN A 424 -17.95 17.74 -47.21
C ASN A 424 -16.46 17.90 -46.84
N THR A 425 -16.13 18.00 -45.55
CA THR A 425 -14.77 18.24 -45.07
C THR A 425 -14.00 16.93 -44.98
N THR A 426 -13.09 16.71 -45.93
CA THR A 426 -12.04 15.68 -45.95
C THR A 426 -10.88 15.96 -44.98
N SER A 427 -11.13 16.66 -43.87
CA SER A 427 -10.22 16.58 -42.73
C SER A 427 -10.69 15.38 -41.92
N GLY A 428 -9.96 14.25 -41.99
CA GLY A 428 -10.14 13.20 -41.00
C GLY A 428 -10.09 13.86 -39.63
N GLU A 429 -11.21 13.85 -38.89
CA GLU A 429 -11.21 14.23 -37.48
C GLU A 429 -10.12 13.35 -36.87
N GLU A 430 -8.96 13.94 -36.58
CA GLU A 430 -7.87 13.23 -35.92
C GLU A 430 -8.39 12.98 -34.52
N PHE A 431 -8.97 11.80 -34.31
CA PHE A 431 -9.44 11.34 -33.02
C PHE A 431 -8.22 11.03 -32.16
N SER A 432 -7.51 12.09 -31.75
CA SER A 432 -6.44 12.03 -30.78
C SER A 432 -7.05 11.94 -29.40
N LEU A 433 -6.59 10.95 -28.61
CA LEU A 433 -6.93 10.87 -27.20
C LEU A 433 -6.46 12.17 -26.53
N LYS A 434 -7.38 12.89 -25.90
CA LYS A 434 -7.03 14.07 -25.12
C LYS A 434 -6.55 13.63 -23.75
N CYS A 435 -5.29 13.22 -23.66
CA CYS A 435 -4.66 12.79 -22.41
C CYS A 435 -4.32 13.96 -21.45
N SER A 436 -4.53 15.21 -21.88
CA SER A 436 -4.32 16.40 -21.06
C SER A 436 -5.42 16.52 -20.00
N GLY A 437 -5.12 16.08 -18.77
CA GLY A 437 -6.00 16.23 -17.62
C GLY A 437 -6.63 14.93 -17.11
N LEU A 438 -5.89 13.81 -17.13
CA LEU A 438 -6.26 12.62 -16.36
C LEU A 438 -6.55 13.04 -14.90
N LYS A 439 -7.82 13.11 -14.54
CA LYS A 439 -8.23 13.23 -13.14
C LYS A 439 -7.79 11.94 -12.46
N VAL A 440 -6.94 12.07 -11.44
CA VAL A 440 -6.60 10.95 -10.56
C VAL A 440 -7.92 10.39 -10.04
N GLN A 441 -8.18 9.12 -10.30
CA GLN A 441 -9.36 8.47 -9.77
C GLN A 441 -9.16 8.32 -8.26
N GLU A 442 -9.88 9.11 -7.47
CA GLU A 442 -9.88 8.99 -6.02
C GLU A 442 -10.53 7.65 -5.65
N LEU A 443 -9.73 6.75 -5.05
CA LEU A 443 -10.26 5.58 -4.38
C LEU A 443 -10.96 6.09 -3.10
N ASP A 444 -12.29 6.03 -3.08
CA ASP A 444 -13.07 6.42 -1.91
C ASP A 444 -12.97 5.33 -0.82
N MET A 445 -11.85 5.34 -0.08
CA MET A 445 -11.70 4.53 1.13
C MET A 445 -12.14 5.33 2.34
N THR A 446 -13.33 5.01 2.84
CA THR A 446 -13.83 5.55 4.10
C THR A 446 -13.13 4.88 5.28
N TYR A 447 -12.08 5.50 5.79
CA TYR A 447 -11.48 5.11 7.06
C TYR A 447 -12.39 5.54 8.21
N THR A 448 -13.10 4.59 8.82
CA THR A 448 -13.69 4.85 10.13
C THR A 448 -12.53 5.13 11.10
N LYS A 449 -12.35 6.39 11.48
CA LYS A 449 -11.49 6.75 12.62
C LYS A 449 -11.97 5.90 13.79
N LYS A 450 -11.18 4.90 14.16
CA LYS A 450 -11.40 4.16 15.40
C LYS A 450 -11.39 5.22 16.49
N HIS A 451 -12.57 5.55 17.03
CA HIS A 451 -12.69 6.44 18.18
C HIS A 451 -11.70 5.91 19.21
N ALA A 452 -10.74 6.74 19.61
CA ALA A 452 -9.88 6.39 20.73
C ALA A 452 -10.83 6.00 21.85
N ASN A 453 -10.77 4.72 22.28
CA ASN A 453 -11.67 4.15 23.27
C ASN A 453 -11.80 5.18 24.39
N GLU A 454 -13.00 5.74 24.55
CA GLU A 454 -13.27 6.79 25.52
C GLU A 454 -12.81 6.34 26.92
N SER A 455 -12.90 5.03 27.17
CA SER A 455 -12.37 4.34 28.35
C SER A 455 -10.86 4.47 28.58
N VAL A 456 -10.03 4.49 27.54
CA VAL A 456 -8.57 4.67 27.66
C VAL A 456 -8.23 6.12 27.95
N ARG A 457 -8.97 7.06 27.36
CA ARG A 457 -8.83 8.49 27.66
C ARG A 457 -9.27 8.79 29.08
N THR A 458 -10.39 8.23 29.55
CA THR A 458 -10.77 8.36 30.96
C THR A 458 -9.76 7.71 31.89
N LEU A 459 -9.21 6.53 31.55
CA LEU A 459 -8.20 5.86 32.37
C LEU A 459 -6.92 6.70 32.52
N LEU A 460 -6.47 7.35 31.44
CA LEU A 460 -5.31 8.26 31.48
C LEU A 460 -5.56 9.47 32.40
N TRP A 461 -6.78 10.04 32.38
CA TRP A 461 -7.15 11.12 33.30
C TRP A 461 -7.18 10.65 34.76
N PHE A 462 -7.66 9.45 35.03
CA PHE A 462 -7.64 8.86 36.38
C PHE A 462 -6.22 8.60 36.88
N VAL A 463 -5.32 8.08 36.04
CA VAL A 463 -3.92 7.81 36.41
C VAL A 463 -3.17 9.11 36.68
N SER A 464 -3.38 10.14 35.87
CA SER A 464 -2.79 11.47 36.11
C SER A 464 -3.36 12.14 37.38
N GLY A 465 -4.65 11.94 37.69
CA GLY A 465 -5.28 12.45 38.91
C GLY A 465 -4.76 11.77 40.18
N LEU A 466 -4.63 10.44 40.18
CA LEU A 466 -4.10 9.66 41.29
C LEU A 466 -2.61 9.94 41.53
N GLY A 467 -1.80 10.04 40.46
CA GLY A 467 -0.38 10.38 40.57
C GLY A 467 -0.11 11.81 41.09
N GLY A 468 -1.07 12.73 40.92
CA GLY A 468 -0.98 14.09 41.46
C GLY A 468 -1.41 14.22 42.93
N PHE A 469 -2.26 13.30 43.42
CA PHE A 469 -2.81 13.37 44.77
C PHE A 469 -1.82 12.89 45.85
N GLU A 470 -1.03 11.86 45.57
CA GLU A 470 -0.04 11.33 46.51
C GLU A 470 1.02 12.35 46.97
N PRO A 471 1.67 13.14 46.10
CA PRO A 471 2.65 14.12 46.55
C PRO A 471 2.03 15.26 47.36
N ILE A 472 0.77 15.63 47.08
CA ILE A 472 0.05 16.67 47.83
C ILE A 472 -0.26 16.19 49.25
N LEU A 473 -0.69 14.93 49.40
CA LEU A 473 -0.92 14.32 50.71
C LEU A 473 0.38 14.24 51.52
N LEU A 474 1.48 13.79 50.89
CA LEU A 474 2.79 13.74 51.54
C LEU A 474 3.30 15.12 51.98
N LEU A 475 3.13 16.16 51.15
CA LEU A 475 3.49 17.53 51.51
C LEU A 475 2.62 18.10 52.63
N SER A 476 1.33 17.78 52.65
CA SER A 476 0.42 18.23 53.72
C SER A 476 0.73 17.57 55.07
N ILE A 477 1.04 16.28 55.09
CA ILE A 477 1.48 15.55 56.28
C ILE A 477 2.83 16.10 56.76
N TRP A 478 3.77 16.36 55.84
CA TRP A 478 5.07 16.94 56.19
C TRP A 478 4.93 18.36 56.76
N GLY A 479 4.03 19.17 56.21
CA GLY A 479 3.70 20.50 56.73
C GLY A 479 3.09 20.46 58.13
N LEU A 480 2.20 19.49 58.41
CA LEU A 480 1.62 19.28 59.75
C LEU A 480 2.67 18.82 60.78
N LEU A 481 3.59 17.94 60.38
CA LEU A 481 4.69 17.49 61.26
C LEU A 481 5.67 18.61 61.62
N ILE A 482 5.94 19.53 60.68
CA ILE A 482 6.77 20.73 60.94
C ILE A 482 6.04 21.71 61.86
N ARG A 483 4.72 21.87 61.69
CA ARG A 483 3.90 22.73 62.55
C ARG A 483 3.81 22.20 63.98
N ASN A 484 3.70 20.88 64.17
CA ASN A 484 3.70 20.27 65.51
C ASN A 484 5.08 20.35 66.19
N ARG A 485 6.20 20.26 65.46
CA ARG A 485 7.54 20.47 66.04
C ARG A 485 7.82 21.92 66.45
N ARG A 486 7.10 22.89 65.89
CA ARG A 486 7.23 24.31 66.26
C ARG A 486 6.46 24.65 67.55
N ASN A 487 5.35 23.95 67.82
CA ASN A 487 4.53 24.18 69.01
C ASN A 487 5.04 23.44 70.27
N SER A 488 5.89 22.41 70.14
CA SER A 488 6.43 21.66 71.29
C SER A 488 7.64 22.33 71.98
N GLY A 489 8.11 23.48 71.48
CA GLY A 489 9.26 24.20 72.03
C GLY A 489 8.92 25.20 73.15
N GLU A 490 7.64 25.54 73.32
CA GLU A 490 7.18 26.51 74.33
C GLU A 490 6.74 25.83 75.64
N ASP A 491 6.28 24.57 75.59
CA ASP A 491 5.66 23.87 76.72
C ASP A 491 6.64 23.19 77.70
N ILE A 492 7.89 22.96 77.28
CA ILE A 492 8.94 22.34 78.13
C ILE A 492 9.49 23.33 79.18
N ARG A 493 9.37 24.64 78.94
CA ARG A 493 9.89 25.68 79.84
C ARG A 493 8.94 26.06 80.97
N ASP A 494 7.63 25.94 80.77
CA ASP A 494 6.63 26.20 81.82
C ASP A 494 6.51 25.04 82.81
N TYR A 495 6.78 23.80 82.38
CA TYR A 495 6.83 22.63 83.28
C TYR A 495 8.01 22.65 84.27
N LEU A 496 9.14 23.28 83.93
CA LEU A 496 10.35 23.31 84.77
C LEU A 496 10.27 24.38 85.90
N LEU A 497 9.39 25.37 85.74
CA LEU A 497 9.15 26.46 86.70
C LEU A 497 8.13 26.08 87.79
N ALA A 498 7.22 25.15 87.52
CA ALA A 498 6.30 24.62 88.52
C ALA A 498 6.98 23.67 89.53
N ALA A 499 8.12 23.06 89.15
CA ALA A 499 8.80 22.03 89.95
C ALA A 499 9.87 22.57 90.94
N THR A 500 10.31 23.83 90.81
CA THR A 500 11.48 24.36 91.55
C THR A 500 11.17 25.48 92.55
N GLY A 501 9.91 25.94 92.64
CA GLY A 501 9.46 26.90 93.67
C GLY A 501 10.09 28.31 93.60
N PHE A 502 10.91 28.61 92.59
CA PHE A 502 11.57 29.91 92.45
C PHE A 502 10.65 30.97 91.83
N ARG A 503 10.63 32.16 92.45
CA ARG A 503 9.92 33.33 91.91
C ARG A 503 10.75 33.97 90.80
N ARG A 504 10.13 34.19 89.64
CA ARG A 504 10.74 34.92 88.52
C ARG A 504 10.66 36.43 88.78
N PHE A 505 11.80 37.10 88.70
CA PHE A 505 11.87 38.57 88.66
C PHE A 505 12.16 39.04 87.24
N SER A 506 11.47 40.08 86.80
CA SER A 506 11.76 40.76 85.55
C SER A 506 13.08 41.54 85.64
N PHE A 507 13.76 41.75 84.51
CA PHE A 507 14.98 42.55 84.47
C PHE A 507 14.75 43.98 85.01
N ALA A 508 13.58 44.56 84.75
CA ALA A 508 13.21 45.88 85.25
C ALA A 508 13.13 45.92 86.79
N GLU A 509 12.56 44.88 87.42
CA GLU A 509 12.51 44.75 88.88
C GLU A 509 13.91 44.61 89.48
N LEU A 510 14.77 43.77 88.90
CA LEU A 510 16.14 43.59 89.37
C LEU A 510 16.98 44.87 89.19
N LYS A 511 16.82 45.57 88.06
CA LYS A 511 17.46 46.87 87.81
C LYS A 511 17.00 47.92 88.82
N LYS A 512 15.73 47.91 89.23
CA LYS A 512 15.22 48.80 90.28
C LYS A 512 15.78 48.42 91.65
N ALA A 513 15.79 47.14 91.99
CA ALA A 513 16.30 46.61 93.25
C ALA A 513 17.78 46.96 93.49
N THR A 514 18.59 46.98 92.42
CA THR A 514 20.02 47.34 92.47
C THR A 514 20.31 48.81 92.19
N LYS A 515 19.29 49.68 92.11
CA LYS A 515 19.42 51.10 91.74
C LYS A 515 20.22 51.32 90.44
N GLY A 516 19.95 50.52 89.43
CA GLY A 516 20.65 50.57 88.15
C GLY A 516 21.96 49.79 88.12
N PHE A 517 22.14 48.80 89.02
CA PHE A 517 23.37 48.03 89.21
C PHE A 517 24.53 48.91 89.69
N SER A 518 24.28 49.75 90.70
CA SER A 518 25.22 50.78 91.14
C SER A 518 26.27 50.30 92.14
N GLU A 519 25.95 49.31 92.98
CA GLU A 519 26.85 48.80 94.03
C GLU A 519 27.29 47.37 93.69
N GLU A 520 28.47 47.25 93.09
CA GLU A 520 29.13 45.97 92.84
C GLU A 520 29.74 45.43 94.14
N ILE A 521 29.39 44.20 94.50
CA ILE A 521 29.88 43.51 95.71
C ILE A 521 30.80 42.33 95.39
N GLY A 522 30.95 41.97 94.11
CA GLY A 522 31.92 40.97 93.66
C GLY A 522 31.85 40.72 92.16
N ARG A 523 32.96 40.23 91.58
CA ARG A 523 33.08 39.93 90.15
C ARG A 523 33.91 38.66 89.96
N GLY A 524 33.45 37.79 89.07
CA GLY A 524 34.15 36.55 88.70
C GLY A 524 33.99 36.23 87.21
N SER A 525 34.44 35.04 86.80
CA SER A 525 34.38 34.60 85.39
C SER A 525 32.96 34.56 84.83
N GLY A 526 31.98 34.15 85.65
CA GLY A 526 30.57 34.06 85.27
C GLY A 526 29.75 35.33 85.52
N GLY A 527 30.35 36.51 85.49
CA GLY A 527 29.65 37.80 85.60
C GLY A 527 29.80 38.55 86.94
N ILE A 528 29.01 39.62 87.08
CA ILE A 528 29.16 40.65 88.12
C ILE A 528 28.01 40.55 89.12
N VAL A 529 28.31 40.58 90.42
CA VAL A 529 27.32 40.51 91.51
C VAL A 529 27.11 41.88 92.13
N TYR A 530 25.86 42.32 92.17
CA TYR A 530 25.44 43.60 92.72
C TYR A 530 24.61 43.40 93.99
N LYS A 531 24.72 44.32 94.93
CA LYS A 531 23.81 44.36 96.07
C LYS A 531 22.49 44.98 95.63
N GLY A 532 21.38 44.34 95.96
CA GLY A 532 20.04 44.89 95.73
C GLY A 532 19.12 44.69 96.91
N VAL A 533 18.08 45.52 96.98
CA VAL A 533 16.97 45.35 97.93
C VAL A 533 15.72 45.05 97.13
N VAL A 534 15.14 43.87 97.33
CA VAL A 534 13.95 43.43 96.60
C VAL A 534 12.71 44.15 97.14
N SER A 535 11.60 44.12 96.41
CA SER A 535 10.39 44.89 96.74
C SER A 535 9.76 44.56 98.10
N ASP A 536 10.11 43.42 98.70
CA ASP A 536 9.69 42.99 100.04
C ASP A 536 10.65 43.45 101.16
N GLY A 537 11.67 44.25 100.84
CA GLY A 537 12.61 44.82 101.80
C GLY A 537 13.83 43.93 102.12
N ARG A 538 13.91 42.71 101.56
CA ARG A 538 15.07 41.82 101.78
C ARG A 538 16.28 42.28 100.97
N VAL A 539 17.48 42.15 101.55
CA VAL A 539 18.75 42.39 100.85
C VAL A 539 19.16 41.12 100.12
N ALA A 540 19.49 41.23 98.83
CA ALA A 540 19.89 40.11 97.99
C ALA A 540 21.14 40.45 97.17
N ALA A 541 21.94 39.42 96.88
CA ALA A 541 23.02 39.48 95.90
C ALA A 541 22.46 39.13 94.51
N ILE A 542 22.55 40.06 93.56
CA ILE A 542 22.01 39.92 92.20
C ILE A 542 23.17 39.79 91.23
N LYS A 543 23.40 38.57 90.74
CA LYS A 543 24.43 38.26 89.73
C LYS A 543 23.89 38.55 88.33
N ARG A 544 24.61 39.37 87.58
CA ARG A 544 24.36 39.70 86.17
C ARG A 544 25.46 39.08 85.32
N LEU A 545 25.06 38.20 84.42
CA LEU A 545 25.97 37.55 83.45
C LEU A 545 26.40 38.57 82.38
N ASP A 546 27.66 38.53 81.95
CA ASP A 546 28.17 39.38 80.86
C ASP A 546 27.76 38.81 79.48
N HIS A 547 27.55 39.70 78.51
CA HIS A 547 26.74 39.43 77.31
C HIS A 547 27.44 38.60 76.20
N GLU A 548 28.54 37.90 76.50
CA GLU A 548 29.32 37.14 75.51
C GLU A 548 29.71 35.73 75.98
N ALA A 549 28.73 34.87 76.29
CA ALA A 549 28.86 33.42 76.12
C ALA A 549 27.49 32.72 76.21
N LYS A 550 26.99 32.18 75.08
CA LYS A 550 25.85 31.25 75.06
C LYS A 550 26.09 29.95 75.87
N GLN A 551 27.32 29.75 76.34
CA GLN A 551 27.75 28.59 77.13
C GLN A 551 27.36 28.69 78.62
N GLU A 552 27.19 29.90 79.20
CA GLU A 552 26.98 30.08 80.65
C GLU A 552 25.51 29.94 81.10
N ALA A 553 24.55 30.01 80.18
CA ALA A 553 23.13 29.84 80.51
C ALA A 553 22.79 28.39 80.93
N ALA A 554 23.55 27.41 80.43
CA ALA A 554 23.42 26.01 80.83
C ALA A 554 24.04 25.74 82.20
N GLU A 555 25.16 26.40 82.54
CA GLU A 555 25.79 26.31 83.87
C GLU A 555 24.97 27.03 84.94
N PHE A 556 24.33 28.16 84.63
CA PHE A 556 23.39 28.81 85.55
C PHE A 556 22.17 27.94 85.87
N LEU A 557 21.63 27.24 84.87
CA LEU A 557 20.53 26.27 85.08
C LEU A 557 20.99 25.06 85.92
N ALA A 558 22.24 24.63 85.79
CA ALA A 558 22.82 23.56 86.61
C ALA A 558 23.07 24.00 88.07
N GLU A 559 23.49 25.25 88.31
CA GLU A 559 23.64 25.83 89.65
C GLU A 559 22.29 26.02 90.36
N VAL A 560 21.25 26.47 89.65
CA VAL A 560 19.90 26.64 90.23
C VAL A 560 19.26 25.29 90.57
N LEU A 561 19.55 24.23 89.79
CA LEU A 561 19.07 22.88 90.06
C LEU A 561 19.88 22.15 91.16
N SER A 562 21.04 22.67 91.59
CA SER A 562 21.87 22.07 92.64
C SER A 562 21.76 22.74 94.02
N MET A 563 21.00 23.84 94.15
CA MET A 563 20.75 24.53 95.44
C MET A 563 19.47 24.04 96.16
N HIS A 564 19.20 22.73 96.12
CA HIS A 564 18.21 22.06 96.97
C HIS A 564 18.84 21.07 97.92
#